data_AF-A0A645HP78-F1
#
_entry.id   AF-A0A645HP78-F1
#
_cell.length_a   1.000
_cell.length_b   1.000
_cell.length_c   1.000
_cell.angle_alpha   90.00
_cell.angle_beta   90.00
_cell.angle_gamma   90.00
#
_symmetry.space_group_name_H-M   'P 1'
#
loop_
_entity.id
_entity.type
_entity.pdbx_description
1 polymer ?
#
loop_
_entity_poly.entity_id
_entity_poly.type
_entity_poly.pdbx_seq_one_letter_code
_entity_poly.pdbx_strand_id
1 'polypeptide(L)'
;MELPLLAESAQASLKEIGIKVDVNSTENNKDYIEKGEYDVYASAFVTAPTGDPQYYITTHLLDDSAYNSGHYHSDKVENLTKELRNEFDTKKRSELAIKIQQEVLNDCAYTYASHLKMSFVMKKNVTGFEAHPSDYYEITANLDIE
;
A
#
# COMPACT_ATOMS: atom_id res chain seq x y z
N MET A 1 0.63 -8.60 13.54
CA MET A 1 1.11 -7.20 13.45
C MET A 1 2.46 -7.24 12.77
N GLU A 2 2.49 -7.00 11.45
CA GLU A 2 3.74 -7.07 10.66
C GLU A 2 4.49 -5.73 10.63
N LEU A 3 3.78 -4.61 10.77
CA LEU A 3 4.38 -3.26 10.67
C LEU A 3 5.36 -2.92 11.81
N PRO A 4 5.08 -3.24 13.10
CA PRO A 4 6.08 -3.04 14.16
C PRO A 4 7.35 -3.86 13.93
N LEU A 5 7.22 -5.12 13.48
CA LEU A 5 8.36 -5.97 13.17
C LEU A 5 9.17 -5.43 11.98
N LEU A 6 8.50 -4.88 10.96
CA LEU A 6 9.17 -4.19 9.86
C LEU A 6 9.97 -2.97 10.36
N ALA A 7 9.40 -2.16 11.26
CA ALA A 7 10.07 -1.01 11.83
C ALA A 7 11.28 -1.40 12.70
N GLU A 8 11.16 -2.44 13.52
CA GLU A 8 12.26 -2.99 14.32
C GLU A 8 13.37 -3.58 13.44
N SER A 9 13.00 -4.29 12.38
CA SER A 9 13.94 -4.81 11.39
C SER A 9 14.71 -3.68 10.69
N ALA A 10 13.99 -2.64 10.23
CA ALA A 10 14.60 -1.46 9.64
C ALA A 10 15.54 -0.73 10.63
N GLN A 11 15.12 -0.58 11.90
CA GLN A 11 15.98 -0.02 12.94
C GLN A 11 17.28 -0.82 13.12
N ALA A 12 17.20 -2.15 13.14
CA ALA A 12 18.37 -3.00 13.28
C ALA A 12 19.32 -2.86 12.07
N SER A 13 18.80 -2.94 10.84
CA SER A 13 19.61 -2.82 9.62
C SER A 13 20.22 -1.42 9.44
N LEU A 14 19.46 -0.36 9.73
CA LEU A 14 19.95 1.02 9.61
C LEU A 14 21.02 1.34 10.64
N LYS A 15 20.97 0.71 11.82
CA LYS A 15 22.01 0.83 12.85
C LYS A 15 23.36 0.28 12.38
N GLU A 16 23.38 -0.78 11.57
CA GLU A 16 24.63 -1.37 11.04
C GLU A 16 25.40 -0.39 10.16
N ILE A 17 24.71 0.56 9.52
CA ILE A 17 25.32 1.63 8.71
C ILE A 17 25.40 2.98 9.44
N GLY A 18 25.16 2.99 10.76
CA GLY A 18 25.34 4.17 11.61
C GLY A 18 24.14 5.11 11.68
N ILE A 19 22.96 4.70 11.22
CA ILE A 19 21.74 5.49 11.30
C ILE A 19 20.94 5.06 12.54
N LYS A 20 20.69 5.99 13.47
CA LYS A 20 19.82 5.76 14.62
C LYS A 20 18.37 5.95 14.20
N VAL A 21 17.52 4.95 14.47
CA VAL A 21 16.07 5.02 14.27
C VAL A 21 15.38 4.90 15.61
N ASP A 22 14.46 5.81 15.92
CA ASP A 22 13.61 5.76 17.10
C ASP A 22 12.21 5.26 16.68
N VAL A 23 11.87 4.01 17.04
CA VAL A 23 10.59 3.40 16.64
C VAL A 23 9.46 3.91 17.55
N ASN A 24 8.45 4.53 16.94
CA ASN A 24 7.21 4.91 17.59
C ASN A 24 6.06 4.00 17.13
N SER A 25 5.78 2.93 17.88
CA SER A 25 4.63 2.08 17.63
C SER A 25 3.43 2.58 18.44
N THR A 26 2.50 3.27 17.77
CA THR A 26 1.34 3.89 18.40
C THR A 26 0.07 3.65 17.61
N GLU A 27 -1.05 3.50 18.31
CA GLU A 27 -2.39 3.47 17.70
C GLU A 27 -2.82 4.85 17.19
N ASN A 28 -2.27 5.94 17.76
CA ASN A 28 -2.59 7.32 17.39
C ASN A 28 -1.72 7.84 16.21
N ASN A 29 -1.45 7.00 15.21
CA ASN A 29 -0.57 7.38 14.09
C ASN A 29 -1.08 8.58 13.28
N LYS A 30 -2.39 8.76 13.17
CA LYS A 30 -3.00 9.84 12.38
C LYS A 30 -2.58 11.23 12.86
N ASP A 31 -2.53 11.45 14.16
CA ASP A 31 -2.12 12.73 14.75
C ASP A 31 -0.66 13.07 14.39
N TYR A 32 0.23 12.08 14.40
CA TYR A 32 1.62 12.26 13.97
C TYR A 32 1.72 12.56 12.47
N ILE A 33 0.91 11.88 11.65
CA ILE A 33 0.86 12.12 10.20
C ILE A 33 0.39 13.55 9.91
N GLU A 34 -0.71 13.98 10.52
CA GLU A 34 -1.28 15.32 10.33
C GLU A 34 -0.33 16.43 10.80
N LYS A 35 0.44 16.18 11.85
CA LYS A 35 1.45 17.14 12.37
C LYS A 35 2.79 17.09 11.64
N GLY A 36 3.03 16.08 10.80
CA GLY A 36 4.34 15.86 10.18
C GLY A 36 5.44 15.44 11.16
N GLU A 37 5.08 14.85 12.30
CA GLU A 37 6.01 14.45 13.37
C GLU A 37 6.62 13.05 13.11
N TYR A 38 7.08 12.80 11.89
CA TYR A 38 7.72 11.53 11.48
C TYR A 38 8.67 11.75 10.31
N ASP A 39 9.73 10.95 10.23
CA ASP A 39 10.63 10.90 9.07
C ASP A 39 10.24 9.78 8.09
N VAL A 40 9.79 8.64 8.62
CA VAL A 40 9.39 7.44 7.86
C VAL A 40 8.13 6.86 8.48
N TYR A 41 7.12 6.57 7.66
CA TYR A 41 5.87 5.95 8.09
C TYR A 41 5.72 4.57 7.46
N ALA A 42 5.68 3.53 8.31
CA ALA A 42 5.40 2.16 7.88
C ALA A 42 3.89 1.96 7.69
N SER A 43 3.47 1.64 6.47
CA SER A 43 2.06 1.45 6.10
C SER A 43 1.86 0.17 5.30
N ALA A 44 0.63 -0.35 5.32
CA ALA A 44 0.17 -1.43 4.47
C ALA A 44 -1.12 -1.00 3.75
N PHE A 45 -1.25 -1.35 2.47
CA PHE A 45 -2.37 -0.91 1.64
C PHE A 45 -2.75 -1.95 0.58
N VAL A 46 -4.06 -2.12 0.35
CA VAL A 46 -4.58 -2.93 -0.76
C VAL A 46 -4.54 -2.10 -2.03
N THR A 47 -3.55 -2.37 -2.90
CA THR A 47 -3.24 -1.48 -4.03
C THR A 47 -4.20 -1.58 -5.22
N ALA A 48 -4.81 -2.74 -5.44
CA ALA A 48 -5.72 -3.00 -6.56
C ALA A 48 -7.02 -3.68 -6.09
N PRO A 49 -7.83 -3.04 -5.23
CA PRO A 49 -9.01 -3.66 -4.62
C PRO A 49 -10.08 -4.09 -5.64
N THR A 50 -10.15 -3.40 -6.78
CA THR A 50 -11.06 -3.72 -7.89
C THR A 50 -10.33 -4.31 -9.09
N GLY A 51 -9.07 -4.74 -8.91
CA GLY A 51 -8.21 -5.20 -9.99
C GLY A 51 -7.62 -4.09 -10.88
N ASP A 52 -7.88 -2.82 -10.56
CA ASP A 52 -7.34 -1.66 -11.30
C ASP A 52 -6.27 -0.92 -10.47
N PRO A 53 -5.09 -0.61 -11.06
CA PRO A 53 -3.98 0.02 -10.34
C PRO A 53 -4.19 1.52 -10.07
N GLN A 54 -5.17 2.16 -10.72
CA GLN A 54 -5.41 3.59 -10.58
C GLN A 54 -5.72 3.97 -9.14
N TYR A 55 -6.40 3.12 -8.38
CA TYR A 55 -6.77 3.41 -7.00
C TYR A 55 -5.55 3.71 -6.11
N TYR A 56 -4.52 2.86 -6.16
CA TYR A 56 -3.27 3.12 -5.44
C TYR A 56 -2.60 4.42 -5.91
N ILE A 57 -2.50 4.59 -7.23
CA ILE A 57 -1.83 5.75 -7.85
C ILE A 57 -2.47 7.05 -7.39
N THR A 58 -3.79 7.18 -7.53
CA THR A 58 -4.50 8.42 -7.16
C THR A 58 -4.56 8.65 -5.66
N THR A 59 -4.38 7.61 -4.84
CA THR A 59 -4.43 7.73 -3.38
C THR A 59 -3.05 8.08 -2.80
N HIS A 60 -1.93 7.67 -3.39
CA HIS A 60 -0.62 7.84 -2.74
C HIS A 60 0.40 8.65 -3.53
N LEU A 61 0.21 8.81 -4.84
CA LEU A 61 1.27 9.32 -5.72
C LEU A 61 1.00 10.70 -6.30
N LEU A 62 -0.14 11.32 -5.95
CA LEU A 62 -0.55 12.63 -6.47
C LEU A 62 -0.52 13.69 -5.38
N ASP A 63 -0.26 14.93 -5.78
CA ASP A 63 -0.21 16.10 -4.88
C ASP A 63 -1.57 16.37 -4.21
N ASP A 64 -2.66 16.12 -4.94
CA ASP A 64 -4.02 16.40 -4.48
C ASP A 64 -4.56 15.37 -3.47
N SER A 65 -3.80 14.29 -3.21
CA SER A 65 -4.23 13.26 -2.30
C SER A 65 -3.94 13.59 -0.84
N ALA A 66 -4.98 13.54 -0.02
CA ALA A 66 -4.86 13.59 1.44
C ALA A 66 -4.06 12.41 2.04
N TYR A 67 -3.82 11.35 1.27
CA TYR A 67 -3.05 10.17 1.69
C TYR A 67 -1.62 10.15 1.13
N ASN A 68 -1.16 11.24 0.51
CA ASN A 68 0.24 11.45 0.15
C ASN A 68 1.07 11.85 1.38
N SER A 69 1.16 10.95 2.36
CA SER A 69 1.93 11.16 3.58
C SER A 69 3.45 11.22 3.33
N GLY A 70 3.93 10.81 2.16
CA GLY A 70 5.34 10.97 1.78
C GLY A 70 5.68 12.37 1.26
N HIS A 71 4.67 13.22 1.03
CA HIS A 71 4.81 14.49 0.29
C HIS A 71 5.53 14.32 -1.06
N TYR A 72 5.36 13.15 -1.69
CA TYR A 72 5.98 12.85 -2.98
C TYR A 72 5.34 13.71 -4.07
N HIS A 73 6.16 14.29 -4.93
CA HIS A 73 5.74 15.06 -6.08
C HIS A 73 6.54 14.65 -7.33
N SER A 74 5.85 14.45 -8.44
CA SER A 74 6.48 14.24 -9.74
C SER A 74 5.55 14.66 -10.87
N ASP A 75 5.91 15.74 -11.59
CA ASP A 75 5.19 16.23 -12.77
C ASP A 75 4.94 15.11 -13.81
N LYS A 76 5.87 14.15 -13.91
CA LYS A 76 5.75 13.03 -14.84
C LYS A 76 4.68 12.03 -14.38
N VAL A 77 4.65 11.70 -13.09
CA VAL A 77 3.61 10.84 -12.51
C VAL A 77 2.24 11.50 -12.61
N GLU A 78 2.15 12.81 -12.33
CA GLU A 78 0.94 13.61 -12.50
C GLU A 78 0.40 13.53 -13.94
N ASN A 79 1.26 13.75 -14.94
CA ASN A 79 0.86 13.72 -16.33
C ASN A 79 0.48 12.32 -16.84
N LEU A 80 1.26 11.29 -16.51
CA LEU A 80 0.92 9.91 -16.84
C LEU A 80 -0.40 9.48 -16.18
N THR A 81 -0.68 9.97 -14.97
CA THR A 81 -1.94 9.67 -14.28
C THR A 81 -3.14 10.35 -14.95
N LYS A 82 -2.97 11.56 -15.52
CA LYS A 82 -4.02 12.19 -16.34
C LYS A 82 -4.33 11.36 -17.59
N GLU A 83 -3.32 10.78 -18.24
CA GLU A 83 -3.52 9.83 -19.35
C GLU A 83 -4.27 8.58 -18.86
N LEU A 84 -3.83 7.98 -17.75
CA LEU A 84 -4.46 6.79 -17.16
C LEU A 84 -5.95 7.03 -16.85
N ARG A 85 -6.31 8.19 -16.31
CA ARG A 85 -7.72 8.53 -16.00
C ARG A 85 -8.63 8.56 -17.24
N ASN A 86 -8.07 8.77 -18.43
CA ASN A 86 -8.81 8.87 -19.69
C ASN A 86 -8.66 7.64 -20.59
N GLU A 87 -7.93 6.61 -20.17
CA GLU A 87 -7.72 5.39 -20.93
C GLU A 87 -8.65 4.27 -20.47
N PHE A 88 -9.33 3.62 -21.42
CA PHE A 88 -10.34 2.59 -21.16
C PHE A 88 -9.88 1.20 -21.60
N ASP A 89 -8.88 1.11 -22.47
CA ASP A 89 -8.30 -0.17 -22.88
C ASP A 89 -7.45 -0.74 -21.73
N THR A 90 -7.83 -1.92 -21.23
CA THR A 90 -7.19 -2.57 -20.07
C THR A 90 -5.68 -2.78 -20.26
N LYS A 91 -5.23 -3.10 -21.49
CA LYS A 91 -3.82 -3.34 -21.75
C LYS A 91 -3.03 -2.03 -21.68
N LYS A 92 -3.52 -0.97 -22.31
CA LYS A 92 -2.89 0.36 -22.25
C LYS A 92 -2.90 0.94 -20.84
N ARG A 93 -3.99 0.75 -20.07
CA ARG A 93 -4.03 1.11 -18.64
C ARG A 93 -2.90 0.43 -17.86
N SER A 94 -2.69 -0.87 -18.10
CA SER A 94 -1.62 -1.63 -17.46
C SER A 94 -0.23 -1.10 -17.85
N GLU A 95 -0.03 -0.78 -19.13
CA GLU A 95 1.24 -0.19 -19.62
C GLU A 95 1.52 1.19 -18.99
N LEU A 96 0.50 2.04 -18.85
CA LEU A 96 0.61 3.34 -18.16
C LEU A 96 0.93 3.16 -16.68
N ALA A 97 0.24 2.24 -16.00
CA ALA A 97 0.46 1.96 -14.59
C ALA A 97 1.88 1.42 -14.32
N ILE A 98 2.42 0.58 -15.20
CA ILE A 98 3.81 0.10 -15.11
C ILE A 98 4.79 1.26 -15.26
N LYS A 99 4.56 2.19 -16.20
CA LYS A 99 5.40 3.38 -16.36
C LYS A 99 5.38 4.25 -15.11
N ILE A 100 4.19 4.52 -14.56
CA ILE A 100 4.03 5.30 -13.33
C ILE A 100 4.81 4.65 -12.18
N GLN A 101 4.63 3.35 -11.96
CA GLN A 101 5.35 2.62 -10.92
C GLN A 101 6.87 2.67 -11.12
N GLN A 102 7.35 2.57 -12.35
CA GLN A 102 8.77 2.67 -12.64
C GLN A 102 9.34 4.05 -12.31
N GLU A 103 8.61 5.14 -12.56
CA GLU A 103 9.04 6.49 -12.15
C GLU A 103 9.13 6.60 -10.63
N VAL A 104 8.12 6.12 -9.91
CA VAL A 104 8.10 6.11 -8.42
C VAL A 104 9.29 5.33 -7.85
N LEU A 105 9.65 4.21 -8.47
CA LEU A 105 10.81 3.41 -8.09
C LEU A 105 12.13 4.12 -8.38
N ASN A 106 12.25 4.78 -9.54
CA ASN A 106 13.44 5.55 -9.92
C ASN A 106 13.67 6.73 -8.97
N ASP A 107 12.58 7.34 -8.49
CA ASP A 107 12.61 8.46 -7.55
C ASP A 107 12.83 8.01 -6.09
N CYS A 108 12.88 6.70 -5.82
CA CYS A 108 12.94 6.12 -4.47
C CYS A 108 11.83 6.66 -3.54
N ALA A 109 10.67 7.01 -4.09
CA ALA A 109 9.60 7.69 -3.36
C ALA A 109 8.95 6.81 -2.29
N TYR A 110 8.91 5.49 -2.53
CA TYR A 110 8.38 4.49 -1.61
C TYR A 110 9.29 3.27 -1.58
N THR A 111 9.45 2.68 -0.38
CA THR A 111 10.11 1.38 -0.20
C THR A 111 9.05 0.30 -0.04
N TYR A 112 8.84 -0.51 -1.08
CA TYR A 112 7.91 -1.63 -1.06
C TYR A 112 8.58 -2.87 -0.44
N ALA A 113 8.26 -3.17 0.82
CA ALA A 113 8.97 -4.20 1.56
C ALA A 113 8.50 -5.63 1.27
N SER A 114 7.19 -5.86 1.13
CA SER A 114 6.62 -7.20 0.93
C SER A 114 5.17 -7.18 0.47
N HIS A 115 4.68 -8.35 0.02
CA HIS A 115 3.26 -8.63 -0.11
C HIS A 115 2.78 -9.43 1.10
N LEU A 116 1.78 -8.93 1.82
CA LEU A 116 1.25 -9.60 2.99
C LEU A 116 0.53 -10.88 2.60
N LYS A 117 0.85 -11.97 3.30
CA LYS A 117 0.14 -13.24 3.19
C LYS A 117 -0.83 -13.38 4.35
N MET A 118 -2.11 -13.20 4.06
CA MET A 118 -3.17 -13.40 5.05
C MET A 118 -3.41 -14.89 5.28
N SER A 119 -3.39 -15.29 6.55
CA SER A 119 -3.71 -16.66 6.97
C SER A 119 -5.06 -16.67 7.66
N PHE A 120 -6.00 -17.45 7.14
CA PHE A 120 -7.32 -17.60 7.72
C PHE A 120 -7.40 -18.90 8.51
N VAL A 121 -7.88 -18.80 9.75
CA VAL A 121 -8.12 -19.95 10.62
C VAL A 121 -9.60 -20.00 10.93
N MET A 122 -10.24 -21.11 10.59
CA MET A 122 -11.67 -21.33 10.80
C MET A 122 -11.92 -22.71 11.41
N LYS A 123 -13.10 -22.91 11.99
CA LYS A 123 -13.51 -24.24 12.44
C LYS A 123 -13.61 -25.18 11.24
N LYS A 124 -13.36 -26.47 11.46
CA LYS A 124 -13.39 -27.50 10.41
C LYS A 124 -14.75 -27.56 9.67
N ASN A 125 -15.82 -27.14 10.33
CA ASN A 125 -17.16 -27.21 9.79
C ASN A 125 -17.63 -25.93 9.07
N VAL A 126 -16.76 -24.93 8.91
CA VAL A 126 -17.04 -23.78 8.04
C VAL A 126 -16.81 -24.20 6.59
N THR A 127 -17.79 -23.95 5.72
CA THR A 127 -17.73 -24.26 4.29
C THR A 127 -18.05 -23.03 3.45
N GLY A 128 -17.63 -23.04 2.18
CA GLY A 128 -17.88 -21.93 1.25
C GLY A 128 -17.08 -20.64 1.49
N PHE A 129 -16.13 -20.65 2.44
CA PHE A 129 -15.17 -19.56 2.61
C PHE A 129 -14.09 -19.59 1.53
N GLU A 130 -13.84 -18.46 0.87
CA GLU A 130 -12.74 -18.25 -0.07
C GLU A 130 -11.99 -16.96 0.27
N ALA A 131 -10.66 -17.03 0.33
CA ALA A 131 -9.82 -15.86 0.53
C ALA A 131 -9.74 -15.08 -0.78
N HIS A 132 -10.48 -13.97 -0.88
CA HIS A 132 -10.48 -13.16 -2.10
C HIS A 132 -9.20 -12.30 -2.20
N PRO A 133 -8.57 -12.17 -3.38
CA PRO A 133 -7.33 -11.38 -3.53
C PRO A 133 -7.40 -9.90 -3.14
N SER A 134 -8.61 -9.34 -3.07
CA SER A 134 -8.84 -7.94 -2.67
C SER A 134 -9.09 -7.74 -1.17
N ASP A 135 -9.20 -8.82 -0.39
CA ASP A 135 -9.48 -8.80 1.05
C ASP A 135 -10.83 -8.16 1.45
N TYR A 136 -11.79 -8.09 0.50
CA TYR A 136 -13.10 -7.44 0.68
C TYR A 136 -14.32 -8.36 0.50
N TYR A 137 -14.12 -9.61 0.07
CA TYR A 137 -15.23 -10.46 -0.41
C TYR A 137 -15.19 -11.87 0.19
N GLU A 138 -14.95 -11.97 1.50
CA GLU A 138 -14.84 -13.25 2.21
C GLU A 138 -16.21 -13.74 2.72
N ILE A 139 -17.13 -12.81 3.02
CA ILE A 139 -18.50 -13.12 3.45
C ILE A 139 -19.42 -13.10 2.24
N THR A 140 -19.92 -14.27 1.85
CA THR A 140 -20.78 -14.44 0.67
C THR A 140 -22.03 -15.24 1.02
N ALA A 141 -23.01 -15.29 0.11
CA ALA A 141 -24.19 -16.15 0.26
C ALA A 141 -23.87 -17.65 0.27
N ASN A 142 -22.64 -18.04 -0.10
CA ASN A 142 -22.19 -19.43 -0.09
C ASN A 142 -21.51 -19.83 1.21
N LEU A 143 -21.21 -18.88 2.11
CA LEU A 143 -20.57 -19.15 3.39
C LEU A 143 -21.58 -19.80 4.35
N ASP A 144 -21.25 -20.98 4.87
CA ASP A 144 -22.14 -21.75 5.75
C ASP A 144 -21.37 -22.53 6.83
N ILE A 145 -22.12 -23.19 7.71
CA ILE A 145 -21.63 -24.06 8.77
C ILE A 145 -22.33 -25.43 8.66
N GLU A 146 -21.56 -26.50 8.60
CA GLU A 146 -22.03 -27.90 8.58
C GLU A 146 -21.97 -28.60 9.94
#